data_AF-A0AA42YF94-F1
#
_entry.id   AF-A0AA42YF94-F1
#
_cell.length_a   1.000
_cell.length_b   1.000
_cell.length_c   1.000
_cell.angle_alpha   90.00
_cell.angle_beta   90.00
_cell.angle_gamma   90.00
#
_symmetry.space_group_name_H-M   'P 1'
#
loop_
_entity.id
_entity.type
_entity.pdbx_description
1 polymer ?
#
loop_
_entity_poly.entity_id
_entity_poly.type
_entity_poly.pdbx_seq_one_letter_code
_entity_poly.pdbx_strand_id
1 'polypeptide(L)'
;MRLLRDEIGGKRLRGALRLLPAAAALLTAACGEPAIEETLHLTLHGDGSSQVEFRVVFPEDLTGADEETADAIADLRRSYLEGWDPWARRFEEGGGAGETLHWERVGGELRSLTRTARFEDPGSLAAFFLDTDLAVRFDPDAAESELAIFPGTPSRATAEQEKRLEELLGTWSTAVVAYLAEVADLYAYLGADDARAESVFRAIFEEEDAGIDGAEEARLDRLIEAFLRVQEAGGQEAADGQSLERLARLVYDPFPARLSVSIEGRLLAVEGFVATSDGDLEVPVLGLEQAVLTLEERWVRPPLLTTYERLQRLGDEADFDVAAFARLPRSIADLPTAKEVSAAVEEALEPAPEYRVRWRPAATQDAPRSG
;
A
#
# COMPACT_ATOMS: atom_id res chain seq x y z
N MET A 1 0.29 25.17 -6.68
CA MET A 1 0.46 25.63 -5.27
C MET A 1 0.56 27.14 -5.04
N ARG A 2 1.15 27.98 -5.91
CA ARG A 2 1.13 29.46 -5.69
C ARG A 2 -0.28 30.06 -5.59
N LEU A 3 -1.27 29.45 -6.24
CA LEU A 3 -2.67 29.90 -6.21
C LEU A 3 -3.41 29.56 -4.90
N LEU A 4 -3.05 28.45 -4.22
CA LEU A 4 -3.65 28.10 -2.93
C LEU A 4 -3.08 28.93 -1.76
N ARG A 5 -1.85 29.44 -1.89
CA ARG A 5 -1.19 30.24 -0.84
C ARG A 5 -1.70 31.69 -0.77
N ASP A 6 -2.20 32.25 -1.87
CA ASP A 6 -2.65 33.65 -1.95
C ASP A 6 -4.13 33.86 -1.58
N GLU A 7 -4.98 32.82 -1.59
CA GLU A 7 -6.41 32.92 -1.19
C GLU A 7 -6.65 32.84 0.33
N ILE A 8 -5.65 32.45 1.13
CA ILE A 8 -5.77 32.28 2.60
C ILE A 8 -5.50 33.61 3.35
N GLY A 9 -5.72 34.74 2.68
CA GLY A 9 -5.54 36.09 3.19
C GLY A 9 -6.74 36.62 3.99
N GLY A 10 -6.90 36.18 5.24
CA GLY A 10 -7.38 37.06 6.31
C GLY A 10 -8.85 37.02 6.73
N LYS A 11 -9.77 36.31 6.07
CA LYS A 11 -11.11 36.03 6.63
C LYS A 11 -11.64 34.66 6.17
N ARG A 12 -11.87 33.79 7.18
CA ARG A 12 -12.52 32.46 7.18
C ARG A 12 -11.57 31.24 7.17
N LEU A 13 -10.76 31.11 8.22
CA LEU A 13 -10.07 29.85 8.59
C LEU A 13 -11.03 28.68 8.85
N ARG A 14 -12.31 28.93 9.20
CA ARG A 14 -13.36 27.89 9.24
C ARG A 14 -13.59 27.21 7.88
N GLY A 15 -13.14 27.83 6.78
CA GLY A 15 -13.13 27.22 5.45
C GLY A 15 -11.88 26.38 5.19
N ALA A 16 -10.74 26.67 5.83
CA ALA A 16 -9.50 25.93 5.63
C ALA A 16 -9.55 24.54 6.28
N LEU A 17 -10.17 24.41 7.47
CA LEU A 17 -10.45 23.09 8.06
C LEU A 17 -11.44 22.27 7.21
N ARG A 18 -12.43 22.90 6.58
CA ARG A 18 -13.36 22.22 5.65
C ARG A 18 -12.77 21.93 4.27
N LEU A 19 -11.61 22.51 3.96
CA LEU A 19 -10.85 22.23 2.76
C LEU A 19 -9.74 21.21 3.03
N LEU A 20 -9.52 20.79 4.27
CA LEU A 20 -8.58 19.75 4.65
C LEU A 20 -8.98 18.35 4.16
N PRO A 21 -10.24 17.89 4.19
CA PRO A 21 -10.60 16.62 3.60
C PRO A 21 -10.61 16.74 2.08
N ALA A 22 -10.94 17.92 1.52
CA ALA A 22 -10.81 18.15 0.09
C ALA A 22 -9.34 18.21 -0.35
N ALA A 23 -8.42 18.79 0.43
CA ALA A 23 -7.00 18.90 0.12
C ALA A 23 -6.25 17.61 0.45
N ALA A 24 -6.59 16.92 1.54
CA ALA A 24 -6.10 15.59 1.86
C ALA A 24 -6.65 14.55 0.88
N ALA A 25 -7.94 14.59 0.49
CA ALA A 25 -8.47 13.75 -0.58
C ALA A 25 -7.94 14.12 -1.96
N LEU A 26 -7.68 15.41 -2.24
CA LEU A 26 -7.01 15.83 -3.48
C LEU A 26 -5.53 15.49 -3.46
N LEU A 27 -4.88 15.39 -2.30
CA LEU A 27 -3.47 14.97 -2.18
C LEU A 27 -3.35 13.45 -2.12
N THR A 28 -4.29 12.69 -1.55
CA THR A 28 -4.31 11.23 -1.70
C THR A 28 -4.74 10.83 -3.11
N ALA A 29 -5.60 11.61 -3.78
CA ALA A 29 -5.91 11.41 -5.19
C ALA A 29 -4.87 11.98 -6.17
N ALA A 30 -4.03 12.96 -5.78
CA ALA A 30 -2.97 13.53 -6.62
C ALA A 30 -1.54 13.09 -6.27
N CYS A 31 -1.31 12.50 -5.10
CA CYS A 31 -0.08 11.77 -4.76
C CYS A 31 -0.22 10.26 -5.08
N GLY A 32 -1.40 9.83 -5.53
CA GLY A 32 -1.50 8.61 -6.32
C GLY A 32 -0.86 8.88 -7.67
N GLU A 33 0.43 8.52 -7.81
CA GLU A 33 1.01 8.19 -9.11
C GLU A 33 -0.07 7.43 -9.90
N PRO A 34 -0.34 7.76 -11.18
CA PRO A 34 -1.37 7.09 -11.95
C PRO A 34 -0.94 5.62 -12.11
N ALA A 35 -1.30 4.82 -11.10
CA ALA A 35 -0.54 3.65 -10.76
C ALA A 35 -0.90 2.59 -11.78
N ILE A 36 0.12 2.13 -12.50
CA ILE A 36 0.02 0.87 -13.20
C ILE A 36 -0.14 -0.18 -12.11
N GLU A 37 -1.34 -0.74 -12.00
CA GLU A 37 -1.63 -1.78 -11.03
C GLU A 37 -1.36 -3.14 -11.67
N GLU A 38 -0.31 -3.80 -11.20
CA GLU A 38 0.03 -5.16 -11.58
C GLU A 38 -0.37 -6.10 -10.45
N THR A 39 -1.27 -7.04 -10.74
CA THR A 39 -1.72 -8.07 -9.82
C THR A 39 -1.46 -9.45 -10.40
N LEU A 40 -1.06 -10.37 -9.54
CA LEU A 40 -0.83 -11.77 -9.85
C LEU A 40 -1.69 -12.60 -8.89
N HIS A 41 -2.62 -13.36 -9.43
CA HIS A 41 -3.48 -14.25 -8.68
C HIS A 41 -3.13 -15.70 -9.00
N LEU A 42 -2.87 -16.49 -7.96
CA LEU A 42 -2.60 -17.92 -8.04
C LEU A 42 -3.80 -18.68 -7.50
N THR A 43 -4.41 -19.55 -8.30
CA THR A 43 -5.37 -20.54 -7.80
C THR A 43 -4.67 -21.89 -7.71
N LEU A 44 -4.58 -22.46 -6.50
CA LEU A 44 -3.93 -23.76 -6.28
C LEU A 44 -4.98 -24.87 -6.19
N HIS A 45 -4.83 -25.87 -7.05
CA HIS A 45 -5.76 -26.99 -7.14
C HIS A 45 -5.26 -28.21 -6.36
N GLY A 46 -6.21 -29.07 -5.97
CA GLY A 46 -5.93 -30.29 -5.23
C GLY A 46 -5.19 -31.39 -6.01
N ASP A 47 -5.15 -31.28 -7.35
CA ASP A 47 -4.47 -32.21 -8.25
C ASP A 47 -2.98 -31.86 -8.48
N GLY A 48 -2.49 -30.81 -7.83
CA GLY A 48 -1.12 -30.31 -7.97
C GLY A 48 -0.91 -29.37 -9.15
N SER A 49 -1.97 -29.04 -9.89
CA SER A 49 -1.93 -27.96 -10.87
C SER A 49 -2.20 -26.60 -10.23
N SER A 50 -1.85 -25.54 -10.93
CA SER A 50 -2.18 -24.16 -10.56
C SER A 50 -2.69 -23.37 -11.76
N GLN A 51 -3.64 -22.47 -11.52
CA GLN A 51 -3.98 -21.43 -12.49
C GLN A 51 -3.28 -20.14 -12.07
N VAL A 52 -2.65 -19.47 -13.03
CA VAL A 52 -2.05 -18.16 -12.84
C VAL A 52 -2.84 -17.16 -13.66
N GLU A 53 -3.31 -16.12 -13.01
CA GLU A 53 -3.91 -14.96 -13.64
C GLU A 53 -3.05 -13.73 -13.34
N PHE A 54 -2.50 -13.13 -14.38
CA PHE A 54 -1.82 -11.85 -14.29
C PHE A 54 -2.73 -10.78 -14.87
N ARG A 55 -2.90 -9.66 -14.15
CA ARG A 55 -3.65 -8.51 -14.63
C ARG A 55 -2.82 -7.24 -14.46
N VAL A 56 -2.80 -6.44 -15.52
CA VAL A 56 -2.30 -5.07 -15.48
C VAL A 56 -3.42 -4.09 -15.79
N VAL A 57 -3.57 -3.06 -14.97
CA VAL A 57 -4.49 -1.94 -15.19
C VAL A 57 -3.67 -0.67 -15.31
N PHE A 58 -3.82 0.01 -16.44
CA PHE A 58 -3.21 1.32 -16.66
C PHE A 58 -4.12 2.41 -16.12
N PRO A 59 -3.61 3.58 -15.72
CA PRO A 59 -4.43 4.73 -15.37
C PRO A 59 -5.33 5.22 -16.52
N GLU A 60 -6.49 5.80 -16.15
CA GLU A 60 -7.55 6.21 -17.09
C GLU A 60 -7.31 7.65 -17.56
N ASP A 61 -6.84 8.46 -16.62
CA ASP A 61 -6.52 9.85 -16.80
C ASP A 61 -5.04 10.07 -16.43
N LEU A 62 -4.31 10.65 -17.37
CA LEU A 62 -2.93 11.10 -17.17
C LEU A 62 -2.86 12.61 -16.95
N THR A 63 -4.01 13.28 -16.72
CA THR A 63 -4.06 14.71 -16.45
C THR A 63 -3.27 15.02 -15.19
N GLY A 64 -2.17 15.76 -15.37
CA GLY A 64 -1.27 16.15 -14.28
C GLY A 64 0.03 15.34 -14.24
N ALA A 65 0.12 14.22 -14.95
CA ALA A 65 1.40 13.54 -15.17
C ALA A 65 2.31 14.43 -16.02
N ASP A 66 3.62 14.38 -15.73
CA ASP A 66 4.62 15.00 -16.59
C ASP A 66 4.84 14.21 -17.89
N GLU A 67 5.60 14.79 -18.82
CA GLU A 67 5.86 14.19 -20.14
C GLU A 67 6.62 12.86 -20.02
N GLU A 68 7.56 12.76 -19.08
CA GLU A 68 8.37 11.56 -18.86
C GLU A 68 7.53 10.38 -18.35
N THR A 69 6.65 10.64 -17.38
CA THR A 69 5.72 9.64 -16.84
C THR A 69 4.72 9.20 -17.91
N ALA A 70 4.18 10.14 -18.68
CA ALA A 70 3.25 9.83 -19.76
C ALA A 70 3.90 8.95 -20.84
N ASP A 71 5.13 9.28 -21.24
CA ASP A 71 5.91 8.50 -22.21
C ASP A 71 6.27 7.11 -21.67
N ALA A 72 6.69 7.01 -20.40
CA ALA A 72 6.98 5.73 -19.75
C ALA A 72 5.76 4.81 -19.72
N ILE A 73 4.57 5.35 -19.41
CA ILE A 73 3.30 4.60 -19.44
C ILE A 73 2.95 4.18 -20.87
N ALA A 74 3.15 5.05 -21.86
CA ALA A 74 2.90 4.74 -23.26
C ALA A 74 3.82 3.64 -23.80
N ASP A 75 5.10 3.66 -23.43
CA ASP A 75 6.07 2.63 -23.79
C ASP A 75 5.76 1.29 -23.11
N LEU A 76 5.33 1.30 -21.83
CA LEU A 76 4.88 0.09 -21.15
C LEU A 76 3.61 -0.49 -21.80
N ARG A 77 2.63 0.35 -22.16
CA ARG A 77 1.44 -0.11 -22.92
C ARG A 77 1.86 -0.79 -24.22
N ARG A 78 2.84 -0.22 -24.93
CA ARG A 78 3.38 -0.79 -26.16
C ARG A 78 4.05 -2.13 -25.91
N SER A 79 4.86 -2.26 -24.86
CA SER A 79 5.52 -3.54 -24.53
C SER A 79 4.52 -4.64 -24.25
N TYR A 80 3.43 -4.35 -23.53
CA TYR A 80 2.35 -5.33 -23.31
C TYR A 80 1.65 -5.70 -24.62
N LEU A 81 1.28 -4.72 -25.45
CA LEU A 81 0.62 -4.96 -26.74
C LEU A 81 1.49 -5.79 -27.71
N GLU A 82 2.80 -5.62 -27.66
CA GLU A 82 3.77 -6.30 -28.51
C GLU A 82 4.27 -7.63 -27.90
N GLY A 83 3.88 -7.94 -26.65
CA GLY A 83 4.30 -9.14 -25.93
C GLY A 83 5.77 -9.14 -25.54
N TRP A 84 6.37 -7.97 -25.39
CA TRP A 84 7.76 -7.80 -24.92
C TRP A 84 7.84 -7.57 -23.41
N ASP A 85 6.70 -7.60 -22.73
CA ASP A 85 6.64 -7.48 -21.28
C ASP A 85 7.23 -8.74 -20.61
N PRO A 86 7.82 -8.60 -19.40
CA PRO A 86 8.41 -9.73 -18.68
C PRO A 86 7.42 -10.87 -18.39
N TRP A 87 6.12 -10.57 -18.27
CA TRP A 87 5.11 -11.58 -17.99
C TRP A 87 4.88 -12.50 -19.20
N ALA A 88 4.84 -11.96 -20.41
CA ALA A 88 4.77 -12.75 -21.65
C ALA A 88 5.81 -13.88 -21.64
N ARG A 89 7.07 -13.54 -21.33
CA ARG A 89 8.16 -14.52 -21.23
C ARG A 89 7.90 -15.55 -20.13
N ARG A 90 7.45 -15.15 -18.94
CA ARG A 90 7.16 -16.09 -17.83
C ARG A 90 6.06 -17.08 -18.17
N PHE A 91 4.98 -16.62 -18.84
CA PHE A 91 3.91 -17.49 -19.30
C PHE A 91 4.40 -18.50 -20.35
N GLU A 92 5.26 -18.06 -21.29
CA GLU A 92 5.88 -18.92 -22.30
C GLU A 92 6.86 -19.94 -21.69
N GLU A 93 7.79 -19.49 -20.85
CA GLU A 93 8.85 -20.31 -20.26
C GLU A 93 8.32 -21.28 -19.19
N GLY A 94 7.32 -20.86 -18.42
CA GLY A 94 6.68 -21.70 -17.42
C GLY A 94 5.83 -22.83 -18.00
N GLY A 95 5.67 -22.92 -19.33
CA GLY A 95 4.95 -24.02 -19.97
C GLY A 95 3.44 -23.99 -19.73
N GLY A 96 2.86 -22.80 -19.51
CA GLY A 96 1.43 -22.64 -19.31
C GLY A 96 0.64 -23.15 -20.52
N ALA A 97 -0.13 -24.23 -20.33
CA ALA A 97 -0.97 -24.77 -21.39
C ALA A 97 -2.20 -23.86 -21.57
N GLY A 98 -2.45 -23.44 -22.81
CA GLY A 98 -3.68 -22.71 -23.14
C GLY A 98 -3.73 -21.29 -22.61
N GLU A 99 -2.62 -20.54 -22.66
CA GLU A 99 -2.63 -19.11 -22.34
C GLU A 99 -3.78 -18.39 -23.07
N THR A 100 -4.58 -17.68 -22.29
CA THR A 100 -5.67 -16.84 -22.78
C THR A 100 -5.36 -15.39 -22.44
N LEU A 101 -5.50 -14.51 -23.42
CA LEU A 101 -5.34 -13.07 -23.25
C LEU A 101 -6.68 -12.36 -23.41
N HIS A 102 -7.01 -11.51 -22.45
CA HIS A 102 -8.13 -10.59 -22.53
C HIS A 102 -7.62 -9.15 -22.53
N TRP A 103 -8.07 -8.37 -23.51
CA TRP A 103 -7.67 -6.97 -23.68
C TRP A 103 -8.88 -6.08 -23.51
N GLU A 104 -8.74 -5.06 -22.68
CA GLU A 104 -9.71 -3.99 -22.56
C GLU A 104 -9.12 -2.71 -23.15
N ARG A 105 -9.84 -2.08 -24.08
CA ARG A 105 -9.42 -0.81 -24.70
C ARG A 105 -10.50 0.24 -24.59
N VAL A 106 -10.09 1.46 -24.26
CA VAL A 106 -10.96 2.64 -24.21
C VAL A 106 -10.35 3.71 -25.09
N GLY A 107 -11.14 4.27 -26.02
CA GLY A 107 -10.62 5.28 -26.96
C GLY A 107 -9.51 4.79 -27.91
N GLY A 108 -9.26 3.48 -27.98
CA GLY A 108 -8.17 2.89 -28.77
C GLY A 108 -6.90 2.61 -27.95
N GLU A 109 -6.81 3.10 -26.72
CA GLU A 109 -5.70 2.85 -25.80
C GLU A 109 -5.93 1.62 -24.94
N LEU A 110 -4.84 0.96 -24.52
CA LEU A 110 -4.91 -0.19 -23.62
C LEU A 110 -5.27 0.28 -22.21
N ARG A 111 -6.43 -0.16 -21.71
CA ARG A 111 -6.91 0.11 -20.36
C ARG A 111 -6.46 -0.98 -19.39
N SER A 112 -6.67 -2.24 -19.77
CA SER A 112 -6.23 -3.39 -18.98
C SER A 112 -5.90 -4.58 -19.87
N LEU A 113 -5.01 -5.44 -19.38
CA LEU A 113 -4.69 -6.73 -19.96
C LEU A 113 -4.78 -7.79 -18.85
N THR A 114 -5.41 -8.92 -19.16
CA THR A 114 -5.40 -10.12 -18.32
C THR A 114 -4.78 -11.28 -19.11
N ARG A 115 -3.78 -11.95 -18.54
CA ARG A 115 -3.20 -13.20 -19.03
C ARG A 115 -3.57 -14.31 -18.05
N THR A 116 -4.11 -15.40 -18.55
CA THR A 116 -4.47 -16.57 -17.72
C THR A 116 -3.90 -17.83 -18.34
N ALA A 117 -3.25 -18.68 -17.55
CA ALA A 117 -2.79 -19.99 -17.99
C ALA A 117 -2.89 -21.02 -16.85
N ARG A 118 -3.03 -22.29 -17.23
CA ARG A 118 -2.95 -23.43 -16.30
C ARG A 118 -1.59 -24.09 -16.41
N PHE A 119 -1.00 -24.37 -15.27
CA PHE A 119 0.27 -25.07 -15.11
C PHE A 119 -0.05 -26.44 -14.51
N GLU A 120 0.19 -27.49 -15.28
CA GLU A 120 -0.22 -28.86 -14.91
C GLU A 120 0.71 -29.52 -13.91
N ASP A 121 1.98 -29.08 -13.86
CA ASP A 121 2.97 -29.63 -12.92
C ASP A 121 3.45 -28.58 -11.90
N PRO A 122 3.75 -28.99 -10.66
CA PRO A 122 4.21 -28.07 -9.62
C PRO A 122 5.55 -27.38 -9.93
N GLY A 123 6.43 -28.05 -10.67
CA GLY A 123 7.71 -27.50 -11.10
C GLY A 123 7.57 -26.37 -12.10
N SER A 124 6.50 -26.36 -12.90
CA SER A 124 6.20 -25.25 -13.81
C SER A 124 5.83 -23.95 -13.06
N LEU A 125 5.14 -24.05 -11.92
CA LEU A 125 4.89 -22.86 -11.10
C LEU A 125 6.20 -22.30 -10.54
N ALA A 126 7.14 -23.16 -10.11
CA ALA A 126 8.47 -22.70 -9.72
C ALA A 126 9.23 -22.08 -10.91
N ALA A 127 9.10 -22.67 -12.11
CA ALA A 127 9.70 -22.17 -13.34
C ALA A 127 9.22 -20.76 -13.71
N PHE A 128 7.94 -20.47 -13.48
CA PHE A 128 7.32 -19.17 -13.73
C PHE A 128 7.98 -18.01 -12.97
N PHE A 129 8.62 -18.28 -11.82
CA PHE A 129 9.28 -17.28 -10.98
C PHE A 129 10.82 -17.29 -11.10
N LEU A 130 11.42 -18.09 -12.01
CA LEU A 130 12.88 -18.27 -12.08
C LEU A 130 13.68 -16.99 -12.38
N ASP A 131 13.07 -16.02 -13.03
CA ASP A 131 13.70 -14.73 -13.38
C ASP A 131 13.41 -13.63 -12.34
N THR A 132 12.85 -14.00 -11.19
CA THR A 132 12.52 -13.09 -10.09
C THR A 132 13.42 -13.32 -8.89
N ASP A 133 13.32 -12.45 -7.89
CA ASP A 133 13.98 -12.64 -6.59
C ASP A 133 13.21 -13.63 -5.70
N LEU A 134 12.26 -14.41 -6.22
CA LEU A 134 11.45 -15.35 -5.43
C LEU A 134 11.89 -16.80 -5.68
N ALA A 135 12.08 -17.57 -4.60
CA ALA A 135 12.13 -19.02 -4.69
C ALA A 135 10.76 -19.60 -4.31
N VAL A 136 10.10 -20.25 -5.26
CA VAL A 136 8.76 -20.82 -5.08
C VAL A 136 8.83 -22.35 -5.07
N ARG A 137 8.18 -22.96 -4.08
CA ARG A 137 8.03 -24.41 -3.96
C ARG A 137 6.56 -24.75 -3.78
N PHE A 138 6.07 -25.64 -4.64
CA PHE A 138 4.73 -26.21 -4.55
C PHE A 138 4.85 -27.73 -4.40
N ASP A 139 4.49 -28.24 -3.23
CA ASP A 139 4.53 -29.65 -2.86
C ASP A 139 3.08 -30.16 -2.73
N PRO A 140 2.47 -30.72 -3.79
CA PRO A 140 1.13 -31.28 -3.68
C PRO A 140 1.14 -32.66 -3.01
N ASP A 141 0.24 -32.88 -2.06
CA ASP A 141 0.00 -34.18 -1.46
C ASP A 141 -1.49 -34.36 -1.13
N ALA A 142 -1.98 -35.59 -1.27
CA ALA A 142 -3.40 -35.89 -1.11
C ALA A 142 -3.92 -35.64 0.32
N ALA A 143 -3.06 -35.68 1.33
CA ALA A 143 -3.41 -35.42 2.72
C ALA A 143 -3.16 -33.96 3.14
N GLU A 144 -2.06 -33.37 2.65
CA GLU A 144 -1.60 -32.03 2.99
C GLU A 144 -0.70 -31.43 1.89
N SER A 145 -1.23 -30.53 1.08
CA SER A 145 -0.45 -29.75 0.10
C SER A 145 0.16 -28.51 0.74
N GLU A 146 1.29 -28.06 0.19
CA GLU A 146 2.01 -26.87 0.65
C GLU A 146 2.47 -25.99 -0.52
N LEU A 147 2.29 -24.68 -0.38
CA LEU A 147 2.97 -23.65 -1.16
C LEU A 147 3.87 -22.87 -0.19
N ALA A 148 5.13 -22.73 -0.56
CA ALA A 148 6.10 -21.90 0.15
C ALA A 148 6.79 -20.95 -0.84
N ILE A 149 6.82 -19.67 -0.50
CA ILE A 149 7.51 -18.63 -1.24
C ILE A 149 8.56 -18.02 -0.31
N PHE A 150 9.81 -18.05 -0.75
CA PHE A 150 10.95 -17.47 -0.04
C PHE A 150 11.43 -16.26 -0.81
N PRO A 151 11.21 -15.05 -0.28
CA PRO A 151 11.76 -13.86 -0.90
C PRO A 151 13.28 -13.84 -0.75
N GLY A 152 13.96 -13.56 -1.87
CA GLY A 152 15.37 -13.27 -1.93
C GLY A 152 15.65 -11.80 -1.62
N THR A 153 16.91 -11.40 -1.80
CA THR A 153 17.28 -9.98 -1.74
C THR A 153 16.67 -9.26 -2.95
N PRO A 154 15.84 -8.22 -2.76
CA PRO A 154 15.32 -7.44 -3.87
C PRO A 154 16.47 -6.90 -4.74
N SER A 155 16.37 -7.09 -6.05
CA SER A 155 17.40 -6.68 -7.02
C SER A 155 16.87 -5.74 -8.10
N ARG A 156 15.61 -5.29 -7.96
CA ARG A 156 14.90 -4.47 -8.95
C ARG A 156 15.39 -3.02 -9.00
N ALA A 157 15.87 -2.49 -7.89
CA ALA A 157 16.41 -1.14 -7.81
C ALA A 157 17.86 -1.08 -8.30
N THR A 158 18.20 0.01 -8.97
CA THR A 158 19.59 0.37 -9.24
C THR A 158 20.22 1.06 -8.03
N ALA A 159 21.56 1.07 -7.94
CA ALA A 159 22.27 1.79 -6.87
C ALA A 159 21.94 3.31 -6.83
N GLU A 160 21.58 3.90 -7.96
CA GLU A 160 21.12 5.29 -8.02
C GLU A 160 19.74 5.45 -7.36
N GLN A 161 18.82 4.53 -7.60
CA GLN A 161 17.50 4.49 -6.97
C GLN A 161 17.58 4.23 -5.46
N GLU A 162 18.45 3.31 -5.03
CA GLU A 162 18.69 3.05 -3.60
C GLU A 162 19.19 4.31 -2.88
N LYS A 163 20.21 4.98 -3.44
CA LYS A 163 20.72 6.23 -2.87
C LYS A 163 19.65 7.31 -2.87
N ARG A 164 18.83 7.38 -3.92
CA ARG A 164 17.75 8.37 -4.02
C ARG A 164 16.68 8.15 -2.97
N LEU A 165 16.32 6.88 -2.75
CA LEU A 165 15.42 6.48 -1.68
C LEU A 165 15.96 6.91 -0.31
N GLU A 166 17.25 6.67 -0.03
CA GLU A 166 17.89 7.09 1.23
C GLU A 166 17.75 8.61 1.47
N GLU A 167 18.02 9.43 0.44
CA GLU A 167 17.91 10.90 0.53
C GLU A 167 16.47 11.37 0.80
N LEU A 168 15.50 10.82 0.07
CA LEU A 168 14.08 11.16 0.20
C LEU A 168 13.51 10.66 1.54
N LEU A 169 13.83 9.44 1.93
CA LEU A 169 13.42 8.84 3.20
C LEU A 169 13.97 9.63 4.39
N GLY A 170 15.19 10.15 4.31
CA GLY A 170 15.75 11.03 5.34
C GLY A 170 15.01 12.37 5.47
N THR A 171 14.62 12.95 4.34
CA THR A 171 13.82 14.20 4.31
C THR A 171 12.43 13.97 4.90
N TRP A 172 11.76 12.91 4.46
CA TRP A 172 10.45 12.53 4.95
C TRP A 172 10.46 12.15 6.43
N SER A 173 11.45 11.39 6.88
CA SER A 173 11.62 11.02 8.30
C SER A 173 11.78 12.25 9.20
N THR A 174 12.44 13.30 8.69
CA THR A 174 12.54 14.59 9.41
C THR A 174 11.18 15.26 9.56
N ALA A 175 10.32 15.21 8.52
CA ALA A 175 8.96 15.71 8.60
C ALA A 175 8.11 14.91 9.60
N VAL A 176 8.26 13.58 9.64
CA VAL A 176 7.57 12.70 10.60
C VAL A 176 7.94 13.08 12.04
N VAL A 177 9.22 13.30 12.33
CA VAL A 177 9.66 13.73 13.68
C VAL A 177 9.02 15.06 14.07
N ALA A 178 8.93 16.03 13.15
CA ALA A 178 8.27 17.30 13.42
C ALA A 178 6.78 17.11 13.71
N TYR A 179 6.09 16.23 12.96
CA TYR A 179 4.71 15.86 13.22
C TYR A 179 4.54 15.24 14.61
N LEU A 180 5.35 14.24 14.97
CA LEU A 180 5.28 13.58 16.27
C LEU A 180 5.52 14.56 17.43
N ALA A 181 6.37 15.57 17.24
CA ALA A 181 6.60 16.62 18.24
C ALA A 181 5.34 17.51 18.45
N GLU A 182 4.62 17.88 17.40
CA GLU A 182 3.37 18.64 17.52
C GLU A 182 2.25 17.79 18.14
N VAL A 183 2.19 16.49 17.83
CA VAL A 183 1.28 15.56 18.53
C VAL A 183 1.61 15.49 20.02
N ALA A 184 2.90 15.48 20.37
CA ALA A 184 3.33 15.46 21.76
C ALA A 184 2.95 16.73 22.53
N ASP A 185 3.10 17.91 21.92
CA ASP A 185 2.64 19.19 22.49
C ASP A 185 1.12 19.16 22.73
N LEU A 186 0.36 18.69 21.73
CA LEU A 186 -1.09 18.54 21.84
C LEU A 186 -1.48 17.60 22.99
N TYR A 187 -0.82 16.45 23.11
CA TYR A 187 -1.13 15.44 24.13
C TYR A 187 -0.75 15.90 25.53
N ALA A 188 0.36 16.63 25.67
CA ALA A 188 0.72 17.26 26.93
C ALA A 188 -0.33 18.30 27.37
N TYR A 189 -0.84 19.10 26.43
CA TYR A 189 -1.92 20.03 26.69
C TYR A 189 -3.21 19.32 27.13
N LEU A 190 -3.66 18.30 26.39
CA LEU A 190 -4.85 17.52 26.72
C LEU A 190 -4.70 16.64 27.97
N GLY A 191 -3.47 16.34 28.38
CA GLY A 191 -3.18 15.68 29.65
C GLY A 191 -3.28 16.64 30.84
N ALA A 192 -3.01 17.92 30.64
CA ALA A 192 -3.18 18.96 31.66
C ALA A 192 -4.64 19.38 31.86
N ASP A 193 -5.46 19.29 30.79
CA ASP A 193 -6.90 19.59 30.83
C ASP A 193 -7.71 18.56 30.01
N ASP A 194 -8.02 17.42 30.63
CA ASP A 194 -8.77 16.31 30.02
C ASP A 194 -10.18 16.73 29.55
N ALA A 195 -10.78 17.74 30.18
CA ALA A 195 -12.10 18.24 29.81
C ALA A 195 -12.13 18.88 28.41
N ARG A 196 -10.96 19.24 27.86
CA ARG A 196 -10.82 19.80 26.50
C ARG A 196 -10.64 18.74 25.43
N ALA A 197 -10.30 17.51 25.79
CA ALA A 197 -9.94 16.45 24.83
C ALA A 197 -11.05 16.19 23.81
N GLU A 198 -12.31 16.10 24.25
CA GLU A 198 -13.44 15.85 23.34
C GLU A 198 -13.62 17.00 22.34
N SER A 199 -13.66 18.26 22.79
CA SER A 199 -13.78 19.43 21.90
C SER A 199 -12.64 19.49 20.87
N VAL A 200 -11.41 19.25 21.31
CA VAL A 200 -10.23 19.31 20.42
C VAL A 200 -10.25 18.16 19.42
N PHE A 201 -10.59 16.93 19.83
CA PHE A 201 -10.67 15.81 18.88
C PHE A 201 -11.87 15.93 17.93
N ARG A 202 -12.99 16.50 18.36
CA ARG A 202 -14.10 16.84 17.44
C ARG A 202 -13.65 17.83 16.37
N ALA A 203 -12.86 18.84 16.74
CA ALA A 203 -12.30 19.77 15.76
C ALA A 203 -11.36 19.07 14.75
N ILE A 204 -10.64 18.02 15.17
CA ILE A 204 -9.75 17.24 14.29
C ILE A 204 -10.54 16.28 13.37
N PHE A 205 -11.50 15.51 13.92
CA PHE A 205 -12.12 14.39 13.20
C PHE A 205 -13.50 14.71 12.60
N GLU A 206 -14.28 15.62 13.19
CA GLU A 206 -15.63 15.98 12.73
C GLU A 206 -15.65 17.32 11.97
N GLU A 207 -14.56 18.10 12.03
CA GLU A 207 -14.43 19.44 11.41
C GLU A 207 -15.54 20.43 11.82
N GLU A 208 -16.12 20.22 13.00
CA GLU A 208 -17.17 21.06 13.57
C GLU A 208 -16.62 22.22 14.42
N ASP A 209 -17.43 23.27 14.60
CA ASP A 209 -17.15 24.35 15.55
C ASP A 209 -17.32 23.80 16.98
N ALA A 210 -16.28 23.12 17.48
CA ALA A 210 -16.29 22.39 18.74
C ALA A 210 -16.04 23.28 19.97
N GLY A 211 -16.12 24.61 19.81
CA GLY A 211 -15.86 25.58 20.88
C GLY A 211 -14.42 25.59 21.36
N ILE A 212 -13.46 25.36 20.44
CA ILE A 212 -12.04 25.53 20.72
C ILE A 212 -11.68 27.02 20.81
N ASP A 213 -10.72 27.36 21.65
CA ASP A 213 -10.20 28.72 21.80
C ASP A 213 -9.05 29.01 20.81
N GLY A 214 -8.61 30.27 20.73
CA GLY A 214 -7.56 30.66 19.79
C GLY A 214 -6.19 30.03 20.06
N ALA A 215 -5.91 29.56 21.27
CA ALA A 215 -4.66 28.88 21.60
C ALA A 215 -4.71 27.40 21.21
N GLU A 216 -5.88 26.77 21.28
CA GLU A 216 -6.16 25.45 20.73
C GLU A 216 -6.13 25.47 19.20
N GLU A 217 -6.77 26.46 18.56
CA GLU A 217 -6.70 26.67 17.11
C GLU A 217 -5.25 26.75 16.63
N ALA A 218 -4.43 27.59 17.27
CA ALA A 218 -3.02 27.73 16.90
C ALA A 218 -2.19 26.45 17.10
N ARG A 219 -2.61 25.52 17.98
CA ARG A 219 -1.96 24.20 18.12
C ARG A 219 -2.37 23.27 17.00
N LEU A 220 -3.66 23.22 16.68
CA LEU A 220 -4.17 22.43 15.57
C LEU A 220 -3.55 22.89 14.24
N ASP A 221 -3.41 24.19 14.02
CA ASP A 221 -2.76 24.73 12.83
C ASP A 221 -1.32 24.22 12.66
N ARG A 222 -0.52 24.20 13.75
CA ARG A 222 0.85 23.66 13.69
C ARG A 222 0.87 22.16 13.44
N LEU A 223 -0.02 21.40 14.07
CA LEU A 223 -0.16 19.97 13.85
C LEU A 223 -0.52 19.68 12.38
N ILE A 224 -1.49 20.42 11.84
CA ILE A 224 -1.91 20.34 10.44
C ILE A 224 -0.74 20.67 9.51
N GLU A 225 -0.04 21.78 9.76
CA GLU A 225 1.14 22.15 8.96
C GLU A 225 2.22 21.07 9.00
N ALA A 226 2.48 20.47 10.16
CA ALA A 226 3.45 19.40 10.30
C ALA A 226 3.02 18.14 9.54
N PHE A 227 1.73 17.78 9.60
CA PHE A 227 1.17 16.68 8.83
C PHE A 227 1.26 16.93 7.32
N LEU A 228 0.92 18.15 6.85
CA LEU A 228 1.04 18.52 5.44
C LEU A 228 2.48 18.43 4.94
N ARG A 229 3.49 18.70 5.79
CA ARG A 229 4.90 18.49 5.43
C ARG A 229 5.26 17.02 5.30
N VAL A 230 4.66 16.12 6.11
CA VAL A 230 4.84 14.67 5.94
C VAL A 230 4.29 14.24 4.59
N GLN A 231 3.08 14.69 4.26
CA GLN A 231 2.44 14.42 2.97
C GLN A 231 3.24 14.99 1.79
N GLU A 232 3.67 16.26 1.87
CA GLU A 232 4.48 16.90 0.85
C GLU A 232 5.82 16.17 0.66
N ALA A 233 6.50 15.77 1.74
CA ALA A 233 7.74 15.02 1.64
C ALA A 233 7.54 13.60 1.10
N GLY A 234 6.38 12.98 1.35
CA GLY A 234 6.04 11.64 0.86
C GLY A 234 5.63 11.65 -0.62
N GLY A 235 4.92 12.70 -1.04
CA GLY A 235 4.53 12.94 -2.43
C GLY A 235 5.58 13.66 -3.28
N GLN A 236 6.78 13.91 -2.74
CA GLN A 236 7.87 14.45 -3.54
C GLN A 236 8.30 13.42 -4.59
N GLU A 237 8.00 13.72 -5.85
CA GLU A 237 8.57 13.02 -6.99
C GLU A 237 10.05 13.39 -7.12
N ALA A 238 10.86 12.39 -7.45
CA ALA A 238 12.22 12.63 -7.90
C ALA A 238 12.21 13.31 -9.28
N ALA A 239 13.39 13.77 -9.73
CA ALA A 239 13.49 14.52 -10.99
C ALA A 239 13.12 13.70 -12.23
N ASP A 240 13.03 12.37 -12.08
CA ASP A 240 12.64 11.35 -13.06
C ASP A 240 11.18 10.87 -12.88
N GLY A 241 10.37 11.63 -12.12
CA GLY A 241 8.95 11.33 -11.88
C GLY A 241 8.70 10.17 -10.90
N GLN A 242 9.74 9.56 -10.31
CA GLN A 242 9.55 8.44 -9.38
C GLN A 242 9.12 8.93 -7.99
N SER A 243 7.97 8.44 -7.52
CA SER A 243 7.49 8.69 -6.16
C SER A 243 8.34 7.95 -5.12
N LEU A 244 8.36 8.49 -3.90
CA LEU A 244 9.03 7.86 -2.76
C LEU A 244 8.46 6.45 -2.47
N GLU A 245 7.15 6.27 -2.61
CA GLU A 245 6.46 4.97 -2.49
C GLU A 245 6.95 3.97 -3.55
N ARG A 246 7.04 4.40 -4.82
CA ARG A 246 7.55 3.56 -5.90
C ARG A 246 9.00 3.14 -5.66
N LEU A 247 9.86 4.07 -5.26
CA LEU A 247 11.25 3.77 -4.93
C LEU A 247 11.36 2.77 -3.79
N ALA A 248 10.57 2.94 -2.73
CA ALA A 248 10.54 1.99 -1.61
C ALA A 248 10.16 0.59 -2.06
N ARG A 249 9.14 0.45 -2.92
CA ARG A 249 8.76 -0.85 -3.50
C ARG A 249 9.86 -1.45 -4.38
N LEU A 250 10.52 -0.65 -5.21
CA LEU A 250 11.64 -1.16 -6.03
C LEU A 250 12.81 -1.67 -5.19
N VAL A 251 13.08 -1.06 -4.04
CA VAL A 251 14.19 -1.43 -3.15
C VAL A 251 13.83 -2.57 -2.20
N TYR A 252 12.59 -2.61 -1.69
CA TYR A 252 12.22 -3.53 -0.60
C TYR A 252 11.24 -4.63 -1.00
N ASP A 253 10.44 -4.46 -2.06
CA ASP A 253 9.43 -5.43 -2.48
C ASP A 253 10.01 -6.41 -3.54
N PRO A 254 10.31 -7.67 -3.17
CA PRO A 254 10.84 -8.66 -4.08
C PRO A 254 9.76 -9.21 -5.03
N PHE A 255 8.48 -8.92 -4.77
CA PHE A 255 7.40 -9.41 -5.61
C PHE A 255 7.27 -8.52 -6.86
N PRO A 256 7.30 -9.11 -8.07
CA PRO A 256 7.19 -8.33 -9.31
C PRO A 256 5.81 -7.69 -9.48
N ALA A 257 4.76 -8.22 -8.83
CA ALA A 257 3.39 -7.72 -8.82
C ALA A 257 2.73 -8.05 -7.46
N ARG A 258 1.60 -7.40 -7.15
CA ARG A 258 0.82 -7.74 -5.95
C ARG A 258 0.32 -9.17 -6.05
N LEU A 259 0.71 -10.03 -5.11
CA LEU A 259 0.42 -11.45 -5.14
C LEU A 259 -0.77 -11.80 -4.23
N SER A 260 -1.78 -12.46 -4.81
CA SER A 260 -2.86 -13.13 -4.07
C SER A 260 -2.93 -14.62 -4.43
N VAL A 261 -3.42 -15.42 -3.48
CA VAL A 261 -3.48 -16.88 -3.58
C VAL A 261 -4.86 -17.36 -3.13
N SER A 262 -5.57 -18.04 -4.02
CA SER A 262 -6.78 -18.78 -3.71
C SER A 262 -6.49 -20.27 -3.59
N ILE A 263 -7.09 -20.93 -2.61
CA ILE A 263 -6.82 -22.33 -2.28
C ILE A 263 -8.09 -23.17 -2.42
N GLU A 264 -8.05 -24.17 -3.30
CA GLU A 264 -9.11 -25.17 -3.40
C GLU A 264 -8.95 -26.27 -2.34
N GLY A 265 -9.41 -25.96 -1.13
CA GLY A 265 -9.40 -26.93 -0.04
C GLY A 265 -9.64 -26.28 1.31
N ARG A 266 -9.29 -27.02 2.37
CA ARG A 266 -9.36 -26.52 3.73
C ARG A 266 -7.98 -26.08 4.20
N LEU A 267 -7.82 -24.79 4.47
CA LEU A 267 -6.62 -24.24 5.10
C LEU A 267 -6.30 -24.96 6.43
N LEU A 268 -5.04 -25.33 6.59
CA LEU A 268 -4.48 -25.97 7.79
C LEU A 268 -3.54 -25.01 8.53
N ALA A 269 -2.71 -24.27 7.79
CA ALA A 269 -1.81 -23.26 8.34
C ALA A 269 -1.53 -22.17 7.30
N VAL A 270 -1.35 -20.93 7.77
CA VAL A 270 -1.00 -19.76 6.96
C VAL A 270 0.07 -18.98 7.72
N GLU A 271 1.15 -18.62 7.03
CA GLU A 271 2.29 -17.85 7.55
C GLU A 271 2.68 -16.79 6.51
N GLY A 272 2.94 -15.56 6.95
CA GLY A 272 3.31 -14.43 6.10
C GLY A 272 2.14 -13.76 5.34
N PHE A 273 1.07 -14.49 5.01
CA PHE A 273 -0.08 -13.94 4.29
C PHE A 273 -1.12 -13.25 5.20
N VAL A 274 -1.90 -12.34 4.61
CA VAL A 274 -3.10 -11.74 5.19
C VAL A 274 -4.33 -12.28 4.47
N ALA A 275 -5.35 -12.72 5.23
CA ALA A 275 -6.60 -13.20 4.64
C ALA A 275 -7.49 -12.03 4.22
N THR A 276 -8.07 -12.11 3.02
CA THR A 276 -9.04 -11.13 2.51
C THR A 276 -10.48 -11.48 2.92
N SER A 277 -11.42 -10.57 2.68
CA SER A 277 -12.86 -10.83 2.91
C SER A 277 -13.41 -11.95 2.02
N ASP A 278 -12.79 -12.18 0.87
CA ASP A 278 -13.23 -13.17 -0.12
C ASP A 278 -12.66 -14.57 0.18
N GLY A 279 -11.80 -14.69 1.18
CA GLY A 279 -11.17 -15.94 1.60
C GLY A 279 -9.83 -16.24 0.91
N ASP A 280 -9.36 -15.33 0.06
CA ASP A 280 -8.03 -15.39 -0.53
C ASP A 280 -6.95 -14.98 0.47
N LEU A 281 -5.71 -15.31 0.15
CA LEU A 281 -4.52 -14.98 0.91
C LEU A 281 -3.66 -14.00 0.12
N GLU A 282 -3.33 -12.85 0.69
CA GLU A 282 -2.51 -11.82 0.05
C GLU A 282 -1.16 -11.68 0.72
N VAL A 283 -0.13 -11.46 -0.10
CA VAL A 283 1.13 -10.92 0.40
C VAL A 283 0.88 -9.48 0.83
N PRO A 284 1.20 -9.08 2.08
CA PRO A 284 1.05 -7.71 2.52
C PRO A 284 1.81 -6.77 1.59
N VAL A 285 1.16 -5.70 1.15
CA VAL A 285 1.83 -4.65 0.37
C VAL A 285 2.83 -3.93 1.28
N LEU A 286 4.10 -3.99 0.90
CA LEU A 286 5.17 -3.28 1.58
C LEU A 286 5.22 -1.86 0.99
N GLY A 287 4.83 -0.88 1.81
CA GLY A 287 4.69 0.51 1.40
C GLY A 287 4.92 1.46 2.56
N LEU A 288 5.34 2.69 2.27
CA LEU A 288 5.67 3.69 3.29
C LEU A 288 4.43 4.17 4.03
N GLU A 289 3.30 4.29 3.34
CA GLU A 289 2.03 4.61 3.97
C GLU A 289 1.69 3.56 5.03
N GLN A 290 1.74 2.28 4.67
CA GLN A 290 1.45 1.17 5.58
C GLN A 290 2.46 1.11 6.74
N ALA A 291 3.75 1.40 6.46
CA ALA A 291 4.78 1.49 7.48
C ALA A 291 4.44 2.57 8.52
N VAL A 292 4.08 3.79 8.10
CA VAL A 292 3.71 4.87 9.05
C VAL A 292 2.53 4.49 9.91
N LEU A 293 1.47 3.97 9.28
CA LEU A 293 0.24 3.60 10.00
C LEU A 293 0.50 2.53 11.05
N THR A 294 1.42 1.62 10.78
CA THR A 294 1.81 0.57 11.73
C THR A 294 2.75 1.09 12.81
N LEU A 295 3.61 2.07 12.48
CA LEU A 295 4.64 2.58 13.37
C LEU A 295 4.16 3.70 14.30
N GLU A 296 3.11 4.45 13.96
CA GLU A 296 2.64 5.56 14.81
C GLU A 296 2.35 5.09 16.25
N GLU A 297 1.73 3.92 16.41
CA GLU A 297 1.40 3.32 17.71
C GLU A 297 2.62 2.98 18.59
N ARG A 298 3.82 2.95 17.99
CA ARG A 298 5.10 2.78 18.69
C ARG A 298 5.46 4.01 19.50
N TRP A 299 5.14 5.20 18.98
CA TRP A 299 5.54 6.48 19.59
C TRP A 299 4.38 7.24 20.21
N VAL A 300 3.17 7.10 19.66
CA VAL A 300 1.99 7.87 20.06
C VAL A 300 0.84 6.92 20.34
N ARG A 301 0.16 7.10 21.47
CA ARG A 301 -1.09 6.40 21.78
C ARG A 301 -2.11 7.37 22.35
N PRO A 302 -3.36 7.41 21.84
CA PRO A 302 -3.82 6.72 20.62
C PRO A 302 -3.17 7.30 19.34
N PRO A 303 -3.09 6.57 18.22
CA PRO A 303 -2.49 7.07 16.98
C PRO A 303 -3.45 8.05 16.27
N LEU A 304 -3.03 9.30 16.04
CA LEU A 304 -3.91 10.33 15.44
C LEU A 304 -4.00 10.19 13.93
N LEU A 305 -2.86 10.06 13.25
CA LEU A 305 -2.82 9.94 11.80
C LEU A 305 -3.52 8.67 11.34
N THR A 306 -3.23 7.55 11.98
CA THR A 306 -3.82 6.25 11.66
C THR A 306 -5.33 6.26 11.87
N THR A 307 -5.80 6.93 12.92
CA THR A 307 -7.24 7.11 13.14
C THR A 307 -7.85 8.00 12.06
N TYR A 308 -7.21 9.13 11.72
CA TYR A 308 -7.70 10.04 10.69
C TYR A 308 -7.81 9.35 9.32
N GLU A 309 -6.77 8.66 8.85
CA GLU A 309 -6.78 7.94 7.57
C GLU A 309 -7.85 6.84 7.54
N ARG A 310 -8.04 6.12 8.65
CA ARG A 310 -9.11 5.13 8.77
C ARG A 310 -10.50 5.75 8.59
N LEU A 311 -10.74 6.92 9.17
CA LEU A 311 -12.01 7.63 9.02
C LEU A 311 -12.22 8.13 7.60
N GLN A 312 -11.17 8.66 6.95
CA GLN A 312 -11.26 9.09 5.55
C GLN A 312 -11.61 7.92 4.61
N ARG A 313 -11.04 6.72 4.82
CA ARG A 313 -11.34 5.54 4.01
C ARG A 313 -12.76 5.01 4.20
N LEU A 314 -13.27 5.06 5.43
CA LEU A 314 -14.62 4.61 5.75
C LEU A 314 -15.70 5.65 5.37
N GLY A 315 -15.31 6.92 5.25
CA GLY A 315 -16.22 8.02 4.94
C GLY A 315 -17.40 8.10 5.91
N ASP A 316 -18.60 8.39 5.39
CA ASP A 316 -19.84 8.50 6.16
C ASP A 316 -20.28 7.16 6.81
N GLU A 317 -19.67 6.03 6.46
CA GLU A 317 -19.98 4.72 7.03
C GLU A 317 -19.23 4.44 8.35
N ALA A 318 -18.30 5.33 8.74
CA ALA A 318 -17.60 5.21 10.01
C ALA A 318 -18.50 5.55 11.20
N ASP A 319 -18.89 4.54 11.98
CA ASP A 319 -19.40 4.75 13.35
C ASP A 319 -18.22 5.05 14.30
N PHE A 320 -17.76 6.30 14.31
CA PHE A 320 -16.64 6.75 15.15
C PHE A 320 -17.10 7.58 16.34
N ASP A 321 -16.92 7.02 17.55
CA ASP A 321 -17.20 7.71 18.80
C ASP A 321 -16.00 8.56 19.25
N VAL A 322 -15.98 9.83 18.85
CA VAL A 322 -14.96 10.80 19.27
C VAL A 322 -14.88 10.94 20.79
N ALA A 323 -16.02 10.84 21.49
CA ALA A 323 -16.04 10.97 22.95
C ALA A 323 -15.43 9.74 23.63
N ALA A 324 -15.51 8.55 23.03
CA ALA A 324 -14.76 7.38 23.47
C ALA A 324 -13.27 7.53 23.18
N PHE A 325 -12.90 8.00 21.99
CA PHE A 325 -11.50 8.25 21.61
C PHE A 325 -10.83 9.26 22.56
N ALA A 326 -11.53 10.35 22.89
CA ALA A 326 -11.04 11.39 23.80
C ALA A 326 -10.73 10.89 25.22
N ARG A 327 -11.35 9.78 25.64
CA ARG A 327 -11.11 9.16 26.96
C ARG A 327 -9.96 8.17 26.95
N LEU A 328 -9.41 7.84 25.79
CA LEU A 328 -8.26 6.94 25.71
C LEU A 328 -7.05 7.59 26.42
N PRO A 329 -6.28 6.83 27.21
CA PRO A 329 -5.04 7.33 27.79
C PRO A 329 -4.09 7.82 26.70
N ARG A 330 -3.66 9.08 26.83
CA ARG A 330 -2.72 9.71 25.92
C ARG A 330 -1.30 9.53 26.43
N SER A 331 -0.43 9.01 25.60
CA SER A 331 0.99 8.84 25.91
C SER A 331 1.84 9.02 24.67
N ILE A 332 2.99 9.65 24.87
CA ILE A 332 4.06 9.73 23.89
C ILE A 332 5.25 8.99 24.49
N ALA A 333 5.83 8.06 23.75
CA ALA A 333 7.13 7.49 24.11
C ALA A 333 8.23 8.55 23.96
N ASP A 334 9.50 8.20 24.15
CA ASP A 334 10.57 9.13 23.80
C ASP A 334 10.48 9.51 22.31
N LEU A 335 10.53 10.81 22.02
CA LEU A 335 10.43 11.31 20.64
C LEU A 335 11.59 10.74 19.81
N PRO A 336 11.32 10.05 18.68
CA PRO A 336 12.37 9.47 17.88
C PRO A 336 13.15 10.55 17.13
N THR A 337 14.39 10.23 16.81
CA THR A 337 15.19 10.95 15.82
C THR A 337 14.80 10.53 14.41
N ALA A 338 15.15 11.34 13.40
CA ALA A 338 14.85 11.00 12.00
C ALA A 338 15.52 9.67 11.57
N LYS A 339 16.68 9.35 12.14
CA LYS A 339 17.37 8.08 11.91
C LYS A 339 16.60 6.90 12.49
N GLU A 340 16.01 7.06 13.68
CA GLU A 340 15.19 6.01 14.29
C GLU A 340 13.86 5.80 13.54
N VAL A 341 13.27 6.88 13.00
CA VAL A 341 12.11 6.77 12.10
C VAL A 341 12.49 6.02 10.83
N SER A 342 13.56 6.42 10.14
CA SER A 342 14.06 5.74 8.92
C SER A 342 14.30 4.25 9.18
N ALA A 343 15.05 3.91 10.23
CA ALA A 343 15.34 2.53 10.57
C ALA A 343 14.08 1.71 10.91
N ALA A 344 13.10 2.31 11.60
CA ALA A 344 11.84 1.63 11.89
C ALA A 344 10.99 1.40 10.64
N VAL A 345 11.06 2.32 9.67
CA VAL A 345 10.38 2.22 8.38
C VAL A 345 11.03 1.16 7.50
N GLU A 346 12.37 1.15 7.43
CA GLU A 346 13.14 0.10 6.75
C GLU A 346 12.80 -1.28 7.32
N GLU A 347 12.78 -1.41 8.66
CA GLU A 347 12.34 -2.64 9.36
C GLU A 347 10.91 -3.05 8.98
N ALA A 348 9.98 -2.09 8.87
CA ALA A 348 8.59 -2.36 8.49
C ALA A 348 8.41 -2.70 7.01
N LEU A 349 9.37 -2.33 6.17
CA LEU A 349 9.40 -2.65 4.74
C LEU A 349 10.14 -3.97 4.45
N GLU A 350 10.77 -4.61 5.44
CA GLU A 350 11.35 -5.92 5.24
C GLU A 350 10.25 -6.97 4.97
N PRO A 351 10.34 -7.73 3.86
CA PRO A 351 9.39 -8.81 3.60
C PRO A 351 9.49 -9.90 4.67
N ALA A 352 8.40 -10.64 4.86
CA ALA A 352 8.45 -11.83 5.70
C ALA A 352 9.50 -12.80 5.13
N PRO A 353 10.28 -13.51 5.97
CA PRO A 353 11.31 -14.43 5.48
C PRO A 353 10.72 -15.61 4.69
N GLU A 354 9.43 -15.89 4.90
CA GLU A 354 8.70 -16.95 4.22
C GLU A 354 7.20 -16.61 4.17
N TYR A 355 6.58 -16.92 3.04
CA TYR A 355 5.13 -16.96 2.88
C TYR A 355 4.72 -18.40 2.62
N ARG A 356 4.05 -19.02 3.60
CA ARG A 356 3.69 -20.44 3.54
C ARG A 356 2.19 -20.64 3.77
N VAL A 357 1.59 -21.46 2.93
CA VAL A 357 0.24 -21.96 3.13
C VAL A 357 0.22 -23.48 3.01
N ARG A 358 -0.44 -24.13 3.97
CA ARG A 358 -0.70 -25.56 3.99
C ARG A 358 -2.19 -25.82 4.03
N TRP A 359 -2.66 -26.73 3.20
CA TRP A 359 -4.07 -27.04 3.10
C TRP A 359 -4.31 -28.52 2.85
N ARG A 360 -5.51 -28.98 3.20
CA ARG A 360 -6.02 -30.27 2.75
C ARG A 360 -6.81 -30.06 1.47
N PRO A 361 -6.40 -30.66 0.34
CA PRO A 361 -7.17 -30.62 -0.90
C PRO A 361 -8.63 -31.00 -0.68
N ALA A 362 -9.54 -30.36 -1.40
CA ALA A 362 -10.90 -30.88 -1.50
C ALA A 362 -10.81 -32.32 -2.05
N ALA A 363 -11.44 -33.28 -1.36
CA ALA A 363 -11.50 -34.65 -1.87
C ALA A 363 -12.08 -34.58 -3.28
N THR A 364 -11.31 -35.01 -4.29
CA THR A 364 -11.78 -35.11 -5.66
C THR A 364 -13.06 -35.92 -5.61
N GLN A 365 -14.23 -35.27 -5.72
CA GLN A 365 -15.49 -36.01 -5.77
C GLN A 365 -15.39 -36.85 -7.04
N ASP A 366 -15.21 -38.16 -6.84
CA ASP A 366 -15.06 -39.16 -7.89
C ASP A 366 -15.96 -38.80 -9.08
N ALA A 367 -15.31 -38.54 -10.23
CA ALA A 367 -16.01 -38.46 -11.50
C ALA A 367 -16.92 -39.70 -11.62
N PRO A 368 -18.19 -39.56 -12.04
CA PRO A 368 -19.10 -40.68 -12.12
C PRO A 368 -18.45 -41.77 -12.96
N ARG A 369 -18.23 -42.95 -12.37
CA ARG A 369 -17.75 -44.13 -13.08
C ARG A 369 -18.76 -44.43 -14.19
N SER A 370 -18.45 -44.02 -15.41
CA SER A 370 -19.18 -44.40 -16.61
C SER A 370 -19.14 -45.93 -16.72
N GLY A 371 -20.26 -46.56 -16.38
CA GLY A 371 -20.48 -48.00 -16.57
C GLY A 371 -20.83 -48.35 -17.99
#